data_AF-A0A923Q2F0-F1
#
_entry.id   AF-A0A923Q2F0-F1
#
_cell.length_a   1.000
_cell.length_b   1.000
_cell.length_c   1.000
_cell.angle_alpha   90.00
_cell.angle_beta   90.00
_cell.angle_gamma   90.00
#
_symmetry.space_group_name_H-M   'P 1'
#
loop_
_entity.id
_entity.type
_entity.pdbx_description
1 polymer ?
#
loop_
_entity_poly.entity_id
_entity_poly.type
_entity_poly.pdbx_seq_one_letter_code
_entity_poly.pdbx_strand_id
1 'polypeptide(L)'
;MSTLTERAQRRTTSAWTALLAVIAVGHHLGTLLAGLGPAGNVQQADLVDLLLPYAVVAAGGVALLAVPRSCQVAGVVGLVLYVQGHGIHLAANSIAERQASPAAFFWDELAGHAIWYAGLYLLLGALLVGRAVASRPGPVRLVLSVAVGVTFATNALGGHAVPLAVGACLVLGVLAARARQGLAVDVLLAAVCGLLSLAAIAVS
;
A
#
# COMPACT_ATOMS: atom_id res chain seq x y z
N MET A 1 -8.75 31.96 -13.19
CA MET A 1 -9.03 30.98 -12.11
C MET A 1 -8.96 29.50 -12.54
N SER A 2 -8.97 29.12 -13.83
CA SER A 2 -8.96 27.70 -14.24
C SER A 2 -7.59 27.00 -14.19
N THR A 3 -6.49 27.72 -14.40
CA THR A 3 -5.15 27.11 -14.57
C THR A 3 -4.55 26.54 -13.29
N LEU A 4 -4.83 27.14 -12.13
CA LEU A 4 -4.31 26.68 -10.83
C LEU A 4 -5.00 25.40 -10.37
N THR A 5 -6.33 25.34 -10.49
CA THR A 5 -7.12 24.16 -10.14
C THR A 5 -6.77 22.95 -11.00
N GLU A 6 -6.55 23.15 -12.31
CA GLU A 6 -6.09 22.07 -13.18
C GLU A 6 -4.69 21.56 -12.82
N ARG A 7 -3.75 22.45 -12.50
CA ARG A 7 -2.39 22.04 -12.07
C ARG A 7 -2.44 21.24 -10.78
N ALA A 8 -3.25 21.66 -9.81
CA ALA A 8 -3.47 20.94 -8.57
C ALA A 8 -4.06 19.54 -8.84
N GLN A 9 -5.11 19.45 -9.66
CA GLN A 9 -5.72 18.18 -10.02
C GLN A 9 -4.74 17.24 -10.74
N ARG A 10 -3.96 17.75 -11.70
CA ARG A 10 -2.93 16.97 -12.39
C ARG A 10 -1.88 16.43 -11.41
N ARG A 11 -1.38 17.28 -10.50
CA ARG A 11 -0.41 16.87 -9.48
C ARG A 11 -0.96 15.75 -8.59
N THR A 12 -2.21 15.86 -8.14
CA THR A 12 -2.84 14.83 -7.30
C THR A 12 -3.06 13.53 -8.07
N THR A 13 -3.53 13.60 -9.32
CA THR A 13 -3.68 12.41 -10.17
C THR A 13 -2.33 11.73 -10.43
N SER A 14 -1.26 12.50 -10.68
CA SER A 14 0.09 11.97 -10.83
C SER A 14 0.61 11.33 -9.54
N ALA A 15 0.39 11.98 -8.38
CA ALA A 15 0.78 11.43 -7.09
C ALA A 15 0.02 10.14 -6.75
N TRP A 16 -1.27 10.08 -7.04
CA TRP A 16 -2.07 8.85 -6.91
C TRP A 16 -1.58 7.73 -7.83
N THR A 17 -1.28 8.06 -9.09
CA THR A 17 -0.74 7.07 -10.04
C THR A 17 0.63 6.56 -9.59
N ALA A 18 1.49 7.45 -9.09
CA ALA A 18 2.77 7.09 -8.51
C ALA A 18 2.60 6.20 -7.27
N LEU A 19 1.65 6.50 -6.39
CA LEU A 19 1.35 5.68 -5.22
C LEU A 19 0.92 4.26 -5.63
N LEU A 20 0.02 4.12 -6.60
CA LEU A 20 -0.38 2.81 -7.12
C LEU A 20 0.82 2.05 -7.69
N ALA A 21 1.68 2.71 -8.47
CA ALA A 21 2.88 2.09 -9.03
C ALA A 21 3.88 1.63 -7.95
N VAL A 22 4.12 2.48 -6.94
CA VAL A 22 4.99 2.16 -5.80
C VAL A 22 4.46 0.98 -5.01
N ILE A 23 3.15 0.90 -4.77
CA ILE A 23 2.56 -0.26 -4.08
C ILE A 23 2.71 -1.51 -4.96
N ALA A 24 2.22 -1.46 -6.20
CA ALA A 24 2.17 -2.60 -7.12
C ALA A 24 3.55 -3.20 -7.43
N VAL A 25 4.59 -2.37 -7.52
CA VAL A 25 5.94 -2.83 -7.85
C VAL A 25 6.77 -3.01 -6.59
N GLY A 26 6.76 -2.01 -5.71
CA GLY A 26 7.68 -1.91 -4.59
C GLY A 26 7.61 -3.09 -3.63
N HIS A 27 6.40 -3.59 -3.33
CA HIS A 27 6.24 -4.71 -2.39
C HIS A 27 6.65 -6.06 -2.99
N HIS A 28 7.00 -6.11 -4.28
CA HIS A 28 7.59 -7.30 -4.89
C HIS A 28 9.10 -7.17 -5.12
N LEU A 29 9.68 -5.98 -4.91
CA LEU A 29 11.09 -5.76 -5.18
C LEU A 29 11.98 -6.57 -4.22
N GLY A 30 11.67 -6.63 -2.92
CA GLY A 30 12.42 -7.46 -1.98
C GLY A 30 12.49 -8.93 -2.43
N THR A 31 11.36 -9.52 -2.83
CA THR A 31 11.30 -10.89 -3.36
C THR A 31 12.05 -11.06 -4.67
N LEU A 32 11.88 -10.14 -5.63
CA LEU A 32 12.54 -10.20 -6.93
C LEU A 32 14.07 -10.05 -6.81
N LEU A 33 14.51 -9.33 -5.78
CA LEU A 33 15.93 -9.02 -5.54
C LEU A 33 16.55 -9.90 -4.45
N ALA A 34 15.81 -10.85 -3.88
CA ALA A 34 16.31 -11.77 -2.86
C ALA A 34 17.56 -12.55 -3.32
N GLY A 35 17.69 -12.80 -4.63
CA GLY A 35 18.85 -13.47 -5.22
C GLY A 35 20.13 -12.62 -5.32
N LEU A 36 20.09 -11.33 -4.98
CA LEU A 36 21.27 -10.45 -5.06
C LEU A 36 22.29 -10.69 -3.94
N GLY A 37 21.87 -11.35 -2.85
CA GLY A 37 22.73 -11.66 -1.71
C GLY A 37 23.12 -10.44 -0.86
N PRO A 38 24.15 -10.60 -0.01
CA PRO A 38 24.47 -9.61 1.01
C PRO A 38 25.19 -8.37 0.45
N ALA A 39 24.90 -7.21 1.06
CA ALA A 39 25.67 -5.97 0.99
C ALA A 39 26.34 -5.71 2.35
N GLY A 40 27.45 -6.40 2.59
CA GLY A 40 28.13 -6.35 3.88
C GLY A 40 27.34 -7.11 4.96
N ASN A 41 26.73 -6.37 5.89
CA ASN A 41 26.06 -6.92 7.07
C ASN A 41 24.53 -7.06 6.93
N VAL A 42 23.97 -6.67 5.80
CA VAL A 42 22.53 -6.66 5.46
C VAL A 42 22.31 -7.26 4.07
N GLN A 43 21.09 -7.65 3.71
CA GLN A 43 20.80 -8.05 2.32
C GLN A 43 20.64 -6.83 1.43
N GLN A 44 20.96 -6.99 0.14
CA GLN A 44 20.65 -5.95 -0.85
C GLN A 44 19.14 -5.71 -0.98
N ALA A 45 18.33 -6.76 -0.79
CA ALA A 45 16.87 -6.66 -0.78
C ALA A 45 16.36 -5.73 0.33
N ASP A 46 16.92 -5.83 1.55
CA ASP A 46 16.54 -4.97 2.69
C ASP A 46 16.75 -3.49 2.40
N LEU A 47 17.78 -3.13 1.63
CA LEU A 47 18.05 -1.74 1.25
C LEU A 47 16.96 -1.19 0.33
N VAL A 48 16.38 -2.03 -0.52
CA VAL A 48 15.29 -1.62 -1.41
C VAL A 48 13.99 -1.51 -0.62
N ASP A 49 13.73 -2.46 0.28
CA ASP A 49 12.57 -2.43 1.16
C ASP A 49 12.62 -1.24 2.14
N LEU A 50 13.83 -0.78 2.52
CA LEU A 50 14.02 0.46 3.28
C LEU A 50 13.55 1.71 2.52
N LEU A 51 13.66 1.75 1.19
CA LEU A 51 13.28 2.91 0.38
C LEU A 51 11.77 3.00 0.14
N LEU A 52 11.08 1.86 0.18
CA LEU A 52 9.66 1.75 -0.12
C LEU A 52 8.77 2.65 0.78
N PRO A 53 8.92 2.67 2.13
CA PRO A 53 8.23 3.60 3.01
C PRO A 53 8.31 5.06 2.57
N TYR A 54 9.51 5.52 2.16
CA TYR A 54 9.72 6.90 1.76
C TYR A 54 9.01 7.24 0.45
N ALA A 55 9.00 6.31 -0.51
CA ALA A 55 8.28 6.47 -1.76
C ALA A 55 6.76 6.57 -1.53
N VAL A 56 6.21 5.74 -0.64
CA VAL A 56 4.79 5.80 -0.24
C VAL A 56 4.48 7.10 0.49
N VAL A 57 5.33 7.55 1.43
CA VAL A 57 5.16 8.83 2.14
C VAL A 57 5.18 10.00 1.16
N ALA A 58 6.10 10.01 0.20
CA ALA A 58 6.19 11.07 -0.80
C ALA A 58 4.93 11.13 -1.68
N ALA A 59 4.53 10.01 -2.28
CA ALA A 59 3.37 9.95 -3.18
C ALA A 59 2.05 10.17 -2.41
N GLY A 60 1.86 9.47 -1.30
CA GLY A 60 0.69 9.58 -0.43
C GLY A 60 0.56 10.96 0.21
N GLY A 61 1.66 11.52 0.70
CA GLY A 61 1.69 12.86 1.29
C GLY A 61 1.28 13.95 0.30
N VAL A 62 1.76 13.89 -0.95
CA VAL A 62 1.33 14.82 -2.00
C VAL A 62 -0.17 14.64 -2.32
N ALA A 63 -0.67 13.40 -2.37
CA ALA A 63 -2.08 13.15 -2.62
C ALA A 63 -2.99 13.67 -1.48
N LEU A 64 -2.52 13.60 -0.22
CA LEU A 64 -3.27 14.11 0.94
C LEU A 64 -3.45 15.64 0.91
N LEU A 65 -2.58 16.39 0.25
CA LEU A 65 -2.73 17.85 0.13
C LEU A 65 -4.03 18.25 -0.60
N ALA A 66 -4.66 17.33 -1.32
CA ALA A 66 -5.90 17.57 -2.06
C ALA A 66 -7.18 17.25 -1.28
N VAL A 67 -7.08 16.69 -0.07
CA VAL A 67 -8.25 16.27 0.72
C VAL A 67 -8.50 17.17 1.93
N PRO A 68 -9.71 17.15 2.54
CA PRO A 68 -10.00 17.91 3.75
C PRO A 68 -9.08 17.56 4.92
N ARG A 69 -8.87 18.51 5.85
CA ARG A 69 -7.97 18.34 7.01
C ARG A 69 -8.23 17.08 7.84
N SER A 70 -9.49 16.70 8.05
CA SER A 70 -9.83 15.47 8.78
C SER A 70 -9.28 14.22 8.08
N CYS A 71 -9.38 14.17 6.74
CA CYS A 71 -8.81 13.09 5.94
C CYS A 71 -7.28 13.19 5.89
N GLN A 72 -6.69 14.39 5.90
CA GLN A 72 -5.24 14.56 6.02
C GLN A 72 -4.71 13.96 7.33
N VAL A 73 -5.35 14.26 8.46
CA VAL A 73 -4.95 13.71 9.77
C VAL A 73 -5.03 12.18 9.76
N ALA A 74 -6.15 11.61 9.30
CA ALA A 74 -6.29 10.15 9.18
C ALA A 74 -5.22 9.55 8.26
N GLY A 75 -4.96 10.17 7.11
CA GLY A 75 -3.94 9.73 6.18
C GLY A 75 -2.51 9.83 6.72
N VAL A 76 -2.19 10.88 7.49
CA VAL A 76 -0.89 11.03 8.17
C VAL A 76 -0.72 9.95 9.24
N VAL A 77 -1.76 9.68 10.04
CA VAL A 77 -1.75 8.54 10.98
C VAL A 77 -1.50 7.23 10.22
N GLY A 78 -2.16 7.05 9.06
CA GLY A 78 -1.93 5.91 8.19
C GLY A 78 -0.48 5.80 7.71
N LEU A 79 0.12 6.90 7.26
CA LEU A 79 1.53 6.96 6.85
C LEU A 79 2.49 6.65 8.00
N VAL A 80 2.22 7.16 9.21
CA VAL A 80 3.04 6.85 10.39
C VAL A 80 2.98 5.35 10.70
N LEU A 81 1.78 4.76 10.74
CA LEU A 81 1.63 3.32 10.93
C LEU A 81 2.33 2.52 9.83
N TYR A 82 2.22 2.95 8.57
CA TYR A 82 2.89 2.30 7.44
C TYR A 82 4.42 2.27 7.62
N VAL A 83 5.03 3.42 7.90
CA VAL A 83 6.48 3.54 8.11
C VAL A 83 6.93 2.75 9.34
N GLN A 84 6.19 2.82 10.45
CA GLN A 84 6.55 2.10 11.68
C GLN A 84 6.45 0.59 11.50
N GLY A 85 5.37 0.09 10.89
CA GLY A 85 5.21 -1.34 10.61
C GLY A 85 6.32 -1.88 9.71
N HIS A 86 6.69 -1.13 8.66
CA HIS A 86 7.82 -1.48 7.81
C HIS A 86 9.17 -1.46 8.55
N GLY A 87 9.40 -0.46 9.40
CA GLY A 87 10.62 -0.39 10.20
C GLY A 87 10.75 -1.56 11.18
N ILE A 88 9.64 -1.98 11.79
CA ILE A 88 9.58 -3.17 12.64
C ILE A 88 9.90 -4.42 11.83
N HIS A 89 9.25 -4.60 10.67
CA HIS A 89 9.49 -5.70 9.74
C HIS A 89 10.98 -5.81 9.38
N LEU A 90 11.58 -4.72 8.89
CA LEU A 90 13.00 -4.70 8.49
C LEU A 90 13.95 -5.01 9.66
N ALA A 91 13.68 -4.44 10.85
CA ALA A 91 14.49 -4.70 12.02
C ALA A 91 14.38 -6.17 12.47
N ALA A 92 13.18 -6.74 12.45
CA ALA A 92 12.94 -8.11 12.83
C ALA A 92 13.53 -9.10 11.82
N ASN A 93 13.42 -8.84 10.51
CA ASN A 93 14.06 -9.62 9.46
C ASN A 93 15.59 -9.62 9.63
N SER A 94 16.19 -8.44 9.82
CA SER A 94 17.64 -8.32 10.07
C SER A 94 18.12 -9.12 11.29
N ILE A 95 17.30 -9.21 12.35
CA ILE A 95 17.58 -10.04 13.53
C ILE A 95 17.44 -11.52 13.17
N ALA A 96 16.36 -11.90 12.47
CA ALA A 96 16.06 -13.28 12.11
C ALA A 96 17.14 -13.91 11.22
N GLU A 97 17.74 -13.13 10.32
CA GLU A 97 18.86 -13.58 9.47
C GLU A 97 20.09 -14.02 10.27
N ARG A 98 20.28 -13.46 11.47
CA ARG A 98 21.39 -13.85 12.36
C ARG A 98 20.97 -14.85 13.41
N GLN A 99 19.75 -14.71 13.90
CA GLN A 99 19.20 -15.51 14.98
C GLN A 99 17.69 -15.62 14.84
N ALA A 100 17.26 -16.59 14.04
CA ALA A 100 15.85 -16.94 13.93
C ALA A 100 15.27 -17.25 15.32
N SER A 101 14.13 -16.65 15.63
CA SER A 101 13.43 -16.87 16.90
C SER A 101 11.93 -16.64 16.74
N PRO A 102 11.09 -17.24 17.61
CA PRO A 102 9.65 -16.97 17.59
C PRO A 102 9.30 -15.49 17.81
N ALA A 103 10.12 -14.77 18.58
CA ALA A 103 9.94 -13.34 18.80
C ALA A 103 10.24 -12.51 17.53
N ALA A 104 11.33 -12.83 16.82
CA ALA A 104 11.64 -12.18 15.55
C ALA A 104 10.52 -12.46 14.52
N PHE A 105 10.09 -13.71 14.39
CA PHE A 105 8.96 -14.08 13.53
C PHE A 105 7.68 -13.32 13.89
N PHE A 106 7.33 -13.21 15.18
CA PHE A 106 6.14 -12.47 15.59
C PHE A 106 6.20 -10.99 15.17
N TRP A 107 7.33 -10.33 15.41
CA TRP A 107 7.47 -8.91 15.09
C TRP A 107 7.54 -8.66 13.59
N ASP A 108 8.16 -9.57 12.85
CA ASP A 108 8.26 -9.53 11.40
C ASP A 108 6.91 -9.81 10.73
N GLU A 109 6.44 -11.05 10.87
CA GLU A 109 5.38 -11.63 10.04
C GLU A 109 3.97 -11.33 10.55
N LEU A 110 3.81 -11.02 11.84
CA LEU A 110 2.48 -10.78 12.42
C LEU A 110 2.28 -9.31 12.75
N ALA A 111 3.11 -8.75 13.64
CA ALA A 111 2.92 -7.40 14.14
C ALA A 111 3.30 -6.34 13.08
N GLY A 112 4.51 -6.42 12.52
CA GLY A 112 4.98 -5.53 11.46
C GLY A 112 4.00 -5.55 10.30
N HIS A 113 3.61 -6.76 9.88
CA HIS A 113 2.66 -6.95 8.80
C HIS A 113 1.24 -6.44 9.09
N ALA A 114 0.70 -6.62 10.28
CA ALA A 114 -0.61 -6.05 10.60
C ALA A 114 -0.57 -4.51 10.64
N ILE A 115 0.51 -3.93 11.20
CA ILE A 115 0.63 -2.49 11.42
C ILE A 115 0.78 -1.73 10.10
N TRP A 116 1.72 -2.12 9.22
CA TRP A 116 1.88 -1.42 7.95
C TRP A 116 0.65 -1.55 7.05
N TYR A 117 -0.04 -2.70 7.04
CA TYR A 117 -1.31 -2.86 6.31
C TYR A 117 -2.40 -1.94 6.80
N ALA A 118 -2.62 -1.92 8.13
CA ALA A 118 -3.60 -1.03 8.73
C ALA A 118 -3.30 0.43 8.35
N GLY A 119 -2.02 0.82 8.38
CA GLY A 119 -1.57 2.13 7.93
C GLY A 119 -1.90 2.43 6.46
N LEU A 120 -1.58 1.50 5.56
CA LEU A 120 -1.83 1.66 4.14
C LEU A 120 -3.33 1.73 3.82
N TYR A 121 -4.14 0.84 4.40
CA TYR A 121 -5.60 0.87 4.22
C TYR A 121 -6.22 2.15 4.76
N LEU A 122 -5.73 2.67 5.88
CA LEU A 122 -6.17 3.95 6.43
C LEU A 122 -5.82 5.12 5.50
N LEU A 123 -4.62 5.13 4.91
CA LEU A 123 -4.23 6.12 3.88
C LEU A 123 -5.17 6.05 2.67
N LEU A 124 -5.40 4.86 2.12
CA LEU A 124 -6.28 4.67 0.95
C LEU A 124 -7.73 5.09 1.26
N GLY A 125 -8.23 4.72 2.45
CA GLY A 125 -9.54 5.13 2.93
C GLY A 125 -9.67 6.65 3.07
N ALA A 126 -8.65 7.32 3.63
CA ALA A 126 -8.62 8.76 3.76
C ALA A 126 -8.63 9.47 2.39
N LEU A 127 -7.84 8.99 1.42
CA LEU A 127 -7.82 9.52 0.06
C LEU A 127 -9.15 9.30 -0.67
N LEU A 128 -9.80 8.16 -0.45
CA LEU A 128 -11.10 7.83 -1.02
C LEU A 128 -12.23 8.68 -0.44
N VAL A 129 -12.36 8.72 0.88
CA VAL A 129 -13.38 9.53 1.56
C VAL A 129 -13.15 11.01 1.27
N GLY A 130 -11.89 11.44 1.25
CA GLY A 130 -11.47 12.79 0.94
C GLY A 130 -11.58 13.18 -0.54
N ARG A 131 -11.93 12.23 -1.41
CA ARG A 131 -12.18 12.45 -2.85
C ARG A 131 -10.97 13.01 -3.61
N ALA A 132 -9.76 12.52 -3.29
CA ALA A 132 -8.50 13.08 -3.79
C ALA A 132 -8.43 13.17 -5.33
N VAL A 133 -8.99 12.19 -6.05
CA VAL A 133 -8.96 12.16 -7.52
C VAL A 133 -10.37 12.06 -8.11
N ALA A 134 -10.78 13.12 -8.82
CA ALA A 134 -12.07 13.19 -9.52
C ALA A 134 -12.04 12.56 -10.91
N SER A 135 -10.89 12.61 -11.60
CA SER A 135 -10.75 12.14 -12.98
C SER A 135 -10.89 10.63 -13.10
N ARG A 136 -11.69 10.16 -14.07
CA ARG A 136 -11.81 8.74 -14.42
C ARG A 136 -10.44 8.12 -14.72
N PRO A 137 -10.21 6.85 -14.36
CA PRO A 137 -8.93 6.21 -14.64
C PRO A 137 -8.76 5.94 -16.12
N GLY A 138 -7.54 6.21 -16.61
CA GLY A 138 -7.07 5.72 -17.90
C GLY A 138 -6.49 4.31 -17.78
N PRO A 139 -6.07 3.70 -18.91
CA PRO A 139 -5.61 2.31 -18.95
C PRO A 139 -4.49 1.98 -17.95
N VAL A 140 -3.50 2.88 -17.81
CA VAL A 140 -2.38 2.69 -16.87
C VAL A 140 -2.87 2.55 -15.43
N ARG A 141 -3.78 3.42 -14.98
CA ARG A 141 -4.32 3.36 -13.62
C ARG A 141 -5.15 2.09 -13.39
N LEU A 142 -5.87 1.62 -14.40
CA LEU A 142 -6.62 0.36 -14.31
C LEU A 142 -5.68 -0.83 -14.11
N VAL A 143 -4.62 -0.94 -14.94
CA VAL A 143 -3.61 -2.01 -14.80
C VAL A 143 -2.94 -1.95 -13.43
N LEU A 144 -2.52 -0.76 -13.00
CA LEU A 144 -1.91 -0.59 -11.67
C LEU A 144 -2.89 -0.95 -10.54
N SER A 145 -4.18 -0.64 -10.68
CA SER A 145 -5.18 -1.00 -9.66
C SER A 145 -5.36 -2.51 -9.54
N VAL A 146 -5.39 -3.24 -10.66
CA VAL A 146 -5.38 -4.71 -10.67
C VAL A 146 -4.12 -5.23 -9.98
N ALA A 147 -2.95 -4.69 -10.35
CA ALA A 147 -1.68 -5.08 -9.77
C ALA A 147 -1.66 -4.84 -8.25
N VAL A 148 -2.11 -3.68 -7.77
CA VAL A 148 -2.26 -3.41 -6.32
C VAL A 148 -3.16 -4.44 -5.63
N GLY A 149 -4.27 -4.85 -6.26
CA GLY A 149 -5.12 -5.91 -5.72
C GLY A 149 -4.37 -7.23 -5.55
N VAL A 150 -3.63 -7.66 -6.57
CA VAL A 150 -2.79 -8.88 -6.52
C VAL A 150 -1.69 -8.75 -5.47
N THR A 151 -1.03 -7.58 -5.41
CA THR A 151 0.00 -7.27 -4.42
C THR A 151 -0.54 -7.37 -3.00
N PHE A 152 -1.77 -6.88 -2.74
CA PHE A 152 -2.39 -7.05 -1.43
C PHE A 152 -2.71 -8.51 -1.11
N ALA A 153 -3.21 -9.28 -2.06
CA ALA A 153 -3.50 -10.69 -1.82
C ALA A 153 -2.23 -11.49 -1.47
N THR A 154 -1.19 -11.35 -2.29
CA THR A 154 0.08 -12.08 -2.15
C THR A 154 0.82 -11.70 -0.88
N ASN A 155 0.95 -10.41 -0.58
CA ASN A 155 1.61 -9.99 0.65
C ASN A 155 0.75 -10.31 1.89
N ALA A 156 -0.58 -10.35 1.80
CA ALA A 156 -1.42 -10.69 2.96
C ALA A 156 -1.32 -12.17 3.30
N LEU A 157 -1.08 -13.01 2.30
CA LEU A 157 -0.77 -14.43 2.48
C LEU A 157 0.62 -14.62 3.08
N GLY A 158 1.63 -13.93 2.53
CA GLY A 158 3.00 -13.97 3.06
C GLY A 158 3.07 -13.53 4.52
N GLY A 159 2.55 -12.33 4.81
CA GLY A 159 2.53 -11.75 6.15
C GLY A 159 1.37 -12.16 7.03
N HIS A 160 0.76 -13.33 6.80
CA HIS A 160 -0.30 -13.90 7.64
C HIS A 160 -1.46 -12.94 8.03
N ALA A 161 -1.75 -11.96 7.18
CA ALA A 161 -2.68 -10.86 7.41
C ALA A 161 -3.98 -11.00 6.61
N VAL A 162 -4.30 -12.20 6.13
CA VAL A 162 -5.48 -12.47 5.28
C VAL A 162 -6.79 -11.92 5.87
N PRO A 163 -7.12 -12.11 7.17
CA PRO A 163 -8.37 -11.57 7.72
C PRO A 163 -8.44 -10.05 7.63
N LEU A 164 -7.32 -9.37 7.88
CA LEU A 164 -7.21 -7.92 7.78
C LEU A 164 -7.39 -7.45 6.33
N ALA A 165 -6.74 -8.12 5.37
CA ALA A 165 -6.84 -7.79 3.95
C ALA A 165 -8.27 -7.99 3.41
N VAL A 166 -8.95 -9.07 3.79
CA VAL A 166 -10.36 -9.32 3.43
C VAL A 166 -11.24 -8.21 4.00
N GLY A 167 -11.12 -7.92 5.31
CA GLY A 167 -11.90 -6.87 5.96
C GLY A 167 -11.69 -5.51 5.30
N ALA A 168 -10.45 -5.15 5.00
CA ALA A 168 -10.10 -3.90 4.32
C ALA A 168 -10.66 -3.83 2.90
N CYS A 169 -10.53 -4.89 2.10
CA CYS A 169 -11.09 -4.94 0.74
C CYS A 169 -12.61 -4.77 0.75
N LEU A 170 -13.31 -5.41 1.68
CA LEU A 170 -14.77 -5.25 1.82
C LEU A 170 -15.14 -3.81 2.20
N VAL A 171 -14.50 -3.24 3.22
CA VAL A 171 -14.78 -1.87 3.68
C VAL A 171 -14.48 -0.86 2.58
N LEU A 172 -13.29 -0.91 1.99
CA LEU A 172 -12.88 0.00 0.93
C LEU A 172 -13.72 -0.17 -0.35
N GLY A 173 -14.07 -1.41 -0.71
CA GLY A 173 -14.95 -1.71 -1.83
C GLY A 173 -16.35 -1.10 -1.66
N VAL A 174 -16.94 -1.24 -0.46
CA VAL A 174 -18.23 -0.62 -0.13
C VAL A 174 -18.15 0.90 -0.17
N LEU A 175 -17.10 1.50 0.41
CA LEU A 175 -16.89 2.95 0.36
C LEU A 175 -16.71 3.44 -1.08
N ALA A 176 -15.96 2.70 -1.90
CA ALA A 176 -15.71 3.04 -3.29
C ALA A 176 -17.00 2.97 -4.12
N ALA A 177 -17.77 1.90 -3.99
CA ALA A 177 -19.06 1.75 -4.67
C ALA A 177 -20.03 2.92 -4.37
N ARG A 178 -19.95 3.50 -3.16
CA ARG A 178 -20.76 4.66 -2.75
C ARG A 178 -20.22 6.00 -3.26
N ALA A 179 -18.92 6.15 -3.47
CA ALA A 179 -18.29 7.43 -3.74
C ALA A 179 -18.44 7.95 -5.20
N ARG A 180 -18.77 7.08 -6.17
CA ARG A 180 -19.07 7.42 -7.59
C ARG A 180 -18.09 8.41 -8.24
N GLN A 181 -16.79 8.24 -8.03
CA GLN A 181 -15.73 9.16 -8.47
C GLN A 181 -14.55 8.44 -9.13
N GLY A 182 -13.65 9.19 -9.76
CA GLY A 182 -12.50 8.65 -10.49
C GLY A 182 -11.61 7.71 -9.67
N LEU A 183 -11.31 8.06 -8.42
CA LEU A 183 -10.53 7.20 -7.50
C LEU A 183 -11.30 5.94 -7.08
N ALA A 184 -12.63 6.00 -7.01
CA ALA A 184 -13.44 4.88 -6.54
C ALA A 184 -13.34 3.68 -7.49
N VAL A 185 -13.19 3.91 -8.79
CA VAL A 185 -13.01 2.81 -9.76
C VAL A 185 -11.70 2.07 -9.49
N ASP A 186 -10.61 2.78 -9.23
CA ASP A 186 -9.31 2.18 -8.93
C ASP A 186 -9.38 1.35 -7.63
N VAL A 187 -9.93 1.93 -6.56
CA VAL A 187 -10.02 1.24 -5.26
C VAL A 187 -10.96 0.04 -5.33
N LEU A 188 -12.09 0.16 -6.04
CA LEU A 188 -13.01 -0.96 -6.23
C LEU A 188 -12.35 -2.08 -7.02
N LEU A 189 -11.63 -1.75 -8.10
CA LEU A 189 -10.93 -2.73 -8.92
C LEU A 189 -9.84 -3.44 -8.12
N ALA A 190 -9.04 -2.70 -7.35
CA ALA A 190 -8.04 -3.27 -6.45
C ALA A 190 -8.67 -4.19 -5.40
N ALA A 191 -9.78 -3.77 -4.76
CA ALA A 191 -10.48 -4.57 -3.76
C ALA A 191 -11.05 -5.88 -4.35
N VAL A 192 -11.69 -5.81 -5.51
CA VAL A 192 -12.24 -6.99 -6.20
C VAL A 192 -11.11 -7.93 -6.61
N CYS A 193 -10.07 -7.43 -7.26
CA CYS A 193 -8.93 -8.25 -7.68
C CYS A 193 -8.22 -8.88 -6.48
N GLY A 194 -8.04 -8.15 -5.38
CA GLY A 194 -7.46 -8.70 -4.15
C GLY A 194 -8.28 -9.86 -3.58
N LEU A 195 -9.61 -9.69 -3.49
CA LEU A 195 -10.50 -10.77 -3.02
C LEU A 195 -10.48 -11.99 -3.94
N LEU A 196 -10.50 -11.77 -5.26
CA LEU A 196 -10.43 -12.85 -6.25
C LEU A 196 -9.10 -13.60 -6.17
N SER A 197 -7.98 -12.89 -6.03
CA SER A 197 -6.66 -13.49 -5.86
C SER A 197 -6.55 -14.30 -4.57
N LEU A 198 -7.05 -13.77 -3.44
CA LEU A 198 -7.11 -14.52 -2.19
C LEU A 198 -7.94 -15.79 -2.31
N ALA A 199 -9.12 -15.70 -2.95
CA ALA A 199 -9.99 -16.84 -3.17
C ALA A 199 -9.34 -17.90 -4.07
N ALA A 200 -8.69 -17.48 -5.16
CA ALA A 200 -8.00 -18.37 -6.08
C ALA A 200 -6.87 -19.14 -5.39
N ILE A 201 -6.07 -18.45 -4.57
CA ILE A 201 -4.97 -19.08 -3.85
C ILE A 201 -5.49 -20.05 -2.77
N ALA A 202 -6.60 -19.73 -2.11
CA ALA A 202 -7.19 -20.61 -1.09
C ALA A 202 -7.73 -21.95 -1.63
N VAL A 203 -7.98 -22.05 -2.95
CA VAL A 203 -8.48 -23.27 -3.60
C VAL A 203 -7.41 -23.99 -4.45
N SER A 204 -6.18 -23.46 -4.46
CA SER A 204 -5.02 -24.04 -5.15
C SER A 204 -4.29 -25.02 -4.23
#